data_AF-A0A503AXK7-F1
#
_entry.id   AF-A0A503AXK7-F1
#
_cell.length_a   1.000
_cell.length_b   1.000
_cell.length_c   1.000
_cell.angle_alpha   90.00
_cell.angle_beta   90.00
_cell.angle_gamma   90.00
#
_symmetry.space_group_name_H-M   'P 1'
#
loop_
_entity.id
_entity.type
_entity.pdbx_description
1 polymer ?
#
loop_
_entity_poly.entity_id
_entity_poly.type
_entity_poly.pdbx_seq_one_letter_code
_entity_poly.pdbx_strand_id
1 'polypeptide(L)'
;MFRLIGAAILLVSGIVVASVASADPIDLVINPSPQEFSNTCQSYSMALAMAFAPNSPFRAETATELRELERRTRKALEASANGAEPTRDDWKAAVEEVSNGVLSVDWKAFDHLDPAMHFVADKTGVSNPDGLGEALSAALVQTPVMLSFTRIEESKYATTHIVTVFGVQLPDASMDDSVKPKLLLVNSAVKYPGGAKNVCAEEDLSDADKYRAIGTITDNYDMTLFKGKPYLVTFIVSNQK
;
A
#
# COMPACT_ATOMS: atom_id res chain seq x y z
N MET A 1 -40.76 -19.64 -62.62
CA MET A 1 -40.78 -19.00 -61.28
C MET A 1 -39.67 -19.60 -60.44
N PHE A 2 -38.49 -18.97 -60.44
CA PHE A 2 -37.35 -19.39 -59.61
C PHE A 2 -37.02 -18.28 -58.63
N ARG A 3 -36.89 -18.68 -57.36
CA ARG A 3 -36.56 -17.84 -56.21
C ARG A 3 -35.10 -17.37 -56.34
N LEU A 4 -34.86 -16.06 -56.23
CA LEU A 4 -33.55 -15.55 -55.82
C LEU A 4 -33.62 -15.20 -54.32
N ILE A 5 -32.85 -15.95 -53.55
CA ILE A 5 -32.56 -15.70 -52.13
C ILE A 5 -31.26 -14.89 -52.10
N GLY A 6 -31.21 -13.93 -51.18
CA GLY A 6 -30.25 -12.84 -51.16
C GLY A 6 -28.84 -13.20 -50.68
N ALA A 7 -27.99 -12.19 -50.73
CA ALA A 7 -26.78 -12.08 -49.92
C ALA A 7 -26.46 -10.59 -49.76
N ALA A 8 -27.05 -9.95 -48.76
CA ALA A 8 -26.56 -8.67 -48.27
C ALA A 8 -25.39 -8.97 -47.32
N ILE A 9 -24.18 -8.67 -47.78
CA ILE A 9 -22.96 -8.77 -46.96
C ILE A 9 -22.98 -7.58 -46.01
N LEU A 10 -23.41 -7.81 -44.77
CA LEU A 10 -23.25 -6.88 -43.67
C LEU A 10 -21.80 -6.96 -43.19
N LEU A 11 -20.98 -6.00 -43.65
CA LEU A 11 -19.68 -5.67 -43.08
C LEU A 11 -19.92 -5.11 -41.68
N VAL A 12 -19.91 -5.99 -40.67
CA VAL A 12 -19.83 -5.57 -39.28
C VAL A 12 -18.38 -5.18 -39.03
N SER A 13 -18.12 -3.88 -39.09
CA SER A 13 -16.88 -3.27 -38.60
C SER A 13 -16.73 -3.63 -37.13
N GLY A 14 -15.90 -4.63 -36.85
CA GLY A 14 -15.48 -4.95 -35.50
C GLY A 14 -14.75 -3.74 -34.92
N ILE A 15 -15.39 -3.04 -33.98
CA ILE A 15 -14.68 -2.15 -33.08
C ILE A 15 -13.76 -3.07 -32.27
N VAL A 16 -12.50 -3.18 -32.71
CA VAL A 16 -11.43 -3.64 -31.84
C VAL A 16 -11.34 -2.56 -30.77
N VAL A 17 -12.01 -2.76 -29.65
CA VAL A 17 -11.74 -2.03 -28.42
C VAL A 17 -10.29 -2.41 -28.13
N ALA A 18 -9.37 -1.51 -28.50
CA ALA A 18 -8.00 -1.62 -28.05
C ALA A 18 -8.10 -1.66 -26.53
N SER A 19 -7.86 -2.84 -25.96
CA SER A 19 -7.58 -2.99 -24.55
C SER A 19 -6.46 -2.00 -24.28
N VAL A 20 -6.79 -0.87 -23.65
CA VAL A 20 -5.78 -0.04 -23.03
C VAL A 20 -5.15 -0.94 -22.00
N ALA A 21 -4.01 -1.54 -22.36
CA ALA A 21 -3.10 -2.08 -21.37
C ALA A 21 -2.78 -0.89 -20.46
N SER A 22 -3.46 -0.85 -19.31
CA SER A 22 -3.11 0.08 -18.25
C SER A 22 -1.69 -0.28 -17.86
N ALA A 23 -0.76 0.67 -17.96
CA ALA A 23 0.54 0.48 -17.36
C ALA A 23 0.32 0.32 -15.85
N ASP A 24 0.84 -0.77 -15.28
CA ASP A 24 0.62 -1.14 -13.89
C ASP A 24 1.35 -0.18 -12.92
N PRO A 25 0.86 0.00 -11.68
CA PRO A 25 1.40 0.90 -10.63
C PRO A 25 2.77 0.47 -10.05
N ILE A 26 3.57 -0.24 -10.85
CA ILE A 26 4.84 -0.88 -10.52
C ILE A 26 5.91 0.14 -10.15
N ASP A 27 5.94 1.32 -10.79
CA ASP A 27 6.97 2.34 -10.56
C ASP A 27 6.97 2.87 -9.12
N LEU A 28 5.81 2.89 -8.46
CA LEU A 28 5.71 3.29 -7.05
C LEU A 28 6.11 2.22 -6.06
N VAL A 29 6.35 0.98 -6.48
CA VAL A 29 6.82 -0.08 -5.57
C VAL A 29 8.28 -0.41 -5.82
N ILE A 30 8.73 -0.31 -7.08
CA ILE A 30 10.14 -0.44 -7.45
C ILE A 30 10.92 0.83 -7.08
N ASN A 31 10.32 2.02 -7.24
CA ASN A 31 10.89 3.30 -6.83
C ASN A 31 9.88 4.11 -6.00
N PRO A 32 9.54 3.67 -4.78
CA PRO A 32 8.51 4.33 -4.02
C PRO A 32 8.91 5.78 -3.72
N SER A 33 7.95 6.67 -3.92
CA SER A 33 8.15 8.06 -3.58
C SER A 33 8.15 8.20 -2.07
N PRO A 34 9.07 8.96 -1.50
CA PRO A 34 9.10 9.17 -0.06
C PRO A 34 7.88 9.89 0.48
N GLN A 35 7.63 9.71 1.79
CA GLN A 35 6.64 10.50 2.53
C GLN A 35 6.95 12.00 2.46
N GLU A 36 5.91 12.82 2.33
CA GLU A 36 6.06 14.27 2.19
C GLU A 36 6.59 14.94 3.47
N PHE A 37 6.34 14.36 4.66
CA PHE A 37 6.73 14.92 5.95
C PHE A 37 7.37 13.90 6.89
N SER A 38 8.17 14.34 7.85
CA SER A 38 8.88 13.46 8.79
C SER A 38 7.99 12.65 9.76
N ASN A 39 6.67 12.95 9.82
CA ASN A 39 5.69 12.34 10.72
C ASN A 39 4.43 11.78 10.02
N THR A 40 4.51 11.37 8.75
CA THR A 40 3.33 10.95 7.95
C THR A 40 3.25 9.49 7.55
N CYS A 41 3.98 8.60 8.23
CA CYS A 41 3.91 7.17 7.92
C CYS A 41 2.47 6.61 7.85
N GLN A 42 1.55 7.17 8.67
CA GLN A 42 0.12 6.87 8.67
C GLN A 42 -0.58 7.30 7.36
N SER A 43 -0.54 8.60 7.02
CA SER A 43 -1.23 9.13 5.84
C SER A 43 -0.62 8.63 4.53
N TYR A 44 0.70 8.42 4.50
CA TYR A 44 1.37 7.82 3.35
C TYR A 44 0.91 6.37 3.13
N SER A 45 0.96 5.55 4.18
CA SER A 45 0.56 4.13 4.07
C SER A 45 -0.91 3.99 3.69
N MET A 46 -1.79 4.86 4.22
CA MET A 46 -3.18 4.91 3.81
C MET A 46 -3.33 5.33 2.35
N ALA A 47 -2.65 6.38 1.89
CA ALA A 47 -2.71 6.81 0.49
C ALA A 47 -2.25 5.70 -0.47
N LEU A 48 -1.16 5.02 -0.15
CA LEU A 48 -0.67 3.90 -0.95
C LEU A 48 -1.67 2.74 -0.96
N ALA A 49 -2.17 2.32 0.22
CA ALA A 49 -3.18 1.26 0.30
C ALA A 49 -4.49 1.64 -0.42
N MET A 50 -4.90 2.91 -0.38
CA MET A 50 -6.06 3.42 -1.11
C MET A 50 -5.86 3.35 -2.61
N ALA A 51 -4.69 3.72 -3.13
CA ALA A 51 -4.41 3.68 -4.57
C ALA A 51 -4.43 2.27 -5.17
N PHE A 52 -4.10 1.27 -4.35
CA PHE A 52 -4.10 -0.15 -4.72
C PHE A 52 -5.37 -0.90 -4.33
N ALA A 53 -6.31 -0.25 -3.63
CA ALA A 53 -7.54 -0.92 -3.21
C ALA A 53 -8.42 -1.27 -4.43
N PRO A 54 -9.09 -2.44 -4.43
CA PRO A 54 -10.06 -2.78 -5.46
C PRO A 54 -11.14 -1.69 -5.56
N ASN A 55 -11.49 -1.29 -6.79
CA ASN A 55 -12.45 -0.22 -7.08
C ASN A 55 -12.08 1.16 -6.51
N SER A 56 -10.80 1.40 -6.23
CA SER A 56 -10.35 2.73 -5.82
C SER A 56 -10.65 3.77 -6.90
N PRO A 57 -11.19 4.95 -6.54
CA PRO A 57 -11.29 6.07 -7.45
C PRO A 57 -9.94 6.77 -7.66
N PHE A 58 -8.92 6.36 -6.91
CA PHE A 58 -7.58 6.90 -6.98
C PHE A 58 -6.67 5.98 -7.77
N ARG A 59 -5.71 6.60 -8.44
CA ARG A 59 -4.55 5.92 -8.98
C ARG A 59 -3.32 6.54 -8.35
N ALA A 60 -2.27 5.74 -8.27
CA ALA A 60 -0.94 6.23 -7.96
C ALA A 60 -0.04 5.67 -9.05
N GLU A 61 -0.10 6.28 -10.23
CA GLU A 61 0.81 5.97 -11.34
C GLU A 61 2.08 6.81 -11.23
N THR A 62 2.02 7.94 -10.51
CA THR A 62 3.15 8.85 -10.31
C THR A 62 3.36 9.24 -8.85
N ALA A 63 4.59 9.69 -8.57
CA ALA A 63 4.98 10.31 -7.29
C ALA A 63 4.03 11.44 -6.87
N THR A 64 3.69 12.30 -7.83
CA THR A 64 2.86 13.48 -7.61
C THR A 64 1.43 13.10 -7.21
N GLU A 65 0.85 12.09 -7.86
CA GLU A 65 -0.49 11.60 -7.52
C GLU A 65 -0.54 10.98 -6.12
N LEU A 66 0.48 10.17 -5.77
CA LEU A 66 0.56 9.59 -4.43
C LEU A 66 0.68 10.67 -3.36
N ARG A 67 1.51 11.70 -3.59
CA ARG A 67 1.67 12.83 -2.65
C ARG A 67 0.40 13.64 -2.51
N GLU A 68 -0.29 13.93 -3.60
CA GLU A 68 -1.57 14.64 -3.53
C GLU A 68 -2.61 13.83 -2.74
N LEU A 69 -2.64 12.51 -2.92
CA LEU A 69 -3.48 11.62 -2.13
C LEU A 69 -3.05 11.58 -0.66
N GLU A 70 -1.75 11.51 -0.36
CA GLU A 70 -1.20 11.62 1.01
C GLU A 70 -1.64 12.93 1.67
N ARG A 71 -1.49 14.06 0.98
CA ARG A 71 -1.85 15.40 1.47
C ARG A 71 -3.34 15.52 1.81
N ARG A 72 -4.20 15.03 0.92
CA ARG A 72 -5.66 14.98 1.15
C ARG A 72 -6.00 14.10 2.33
N THR A 73 -5.39 12.92 2.40
CA THR A 73 -5.58 11.95 3.50
C THR A 73 -5.11 12.50 4.82
N ARG A 74 -3.94 13.14 4.87
CA ARG A 74 -3.41 13.81 6.06
C ARG A 74 -4.36 14.89 6.55
N LYS A 75 -4.82 15.77 5.66
CA LYS A 75 -5.74 16.84 6.02
C LYS A 75 -7.04 16.30 6.63
N ALA A 76 -7.61 15.25 6.03
CA ALA A 76 -8.82 14.62 6.55
C ALA A 76 -8.59 13.92 7.90
N LEU A 77 -7.43 13.27 8.05
CA LEU A 77 -7.01 12.62 9.29
C LEU A 77 -6.84 13.62 10.44
N GLU A 78 -6.13 14.72 10.20
CA GLU A 78 -5.93 15.79 11.19
C GLU A 78 -7.26 16.44 11.58
N ALA A 79 -8.17 16.63 10.62
CA ALA A 79 -9.50 17.14 10.88
C ALA A 79 -10.34 16.19 11.75
N SER A 80 -10.28 14.87 11.49
CA SER A 80 -10.98 13.87 12.30
C SER A 80 -10.42 13.79 13.72
N ALA A 81 -9.09 13.71 13.85
CA ALA A 81 -8.42 13.55 15.13
C ALA A 81 -8.51 14.81 16.02
N ASN A 82 -8.82 15.97 15.44
CA ASN A 82 -9.04 17.24 16.16
C ASN A 82 -7.93 17.59 17.15
N GLY A 83 -6.68 17.44 16.72
CA GLY A 83 -5.48 17.72 17.53
C GLY A 83 -5.07 16.62 18.51
N ALA A 84 -5.78 15.49 18.55
CA ALA A 84 -5.36 14.28 19.27
C ALA A 84 -4.54 13.33 18.38
N GLU A 85 -3.96 12.28 18.98
CA GLU A 85 -3.33 11.20 18.23
C GLU A 85 -4.42 10.43 17.45
N PRO A 86 -4.28 10.25 16.12
CA PRO A 86 -5.31 9.59 15.32
C PRO A 86 -5.58 8.15 15.72
N THR A 87 -6.85 7.81 15.87
CA THR A 87 -7.35 6.46 16.10
C THR A 87 -7.73 5.77 14.79
N ARG A 88 -8.10 4.49 14.83
CA ARG A 88 -8.60 3.78 13.64
C ARG A 88 -9.94 4.31 13.13
N ASP A 89 -10.75 4.85 14.03
CA ASP A 89 -12.00 5.51 13.63
C ASP A 89 -11.68 6.80 12.86
N ASP A 90 -10.61 7.51 13.23
CA ASP A 90 -10.13 8.68 12.48
C ASP A 90 -9.55 8.29 11.12
N TRP A 91 -8.85 7.17 11.04
CA TRP A 91 -8.36 6.64 9.76
C TRP A 91 -9.52 6.30 8.84
N LYS A 92 -10.53 5.60 9.38
CA LYS A 92 -11.75 5.25 8.66
C LYS A 92 -12.47 6.51 8.16
N ALA A 93 -12.70 7.48 9.03
CA ALA A 93 -13.34 8.74 8.68
C ALA A 93 -12.55 9.50 7.60
N ALA A 94 -11.23 9.54 7.70
CA ALA A 94 -10.38 10.19 6.71
C ALA A 94 -10.46 9.52 5.32
N VAL A 95 -10.39 8.19 5.27
CA VAL A 95 -10.50 7.42 4.02
C VAL A 95 -11.89 7.59 3.40
N GLU A 96 -12.95 7.52 4.20
CA GLU A 96 -14.32 7.72 3.73
C GLU A 96 -14.53 9.15 3.20
N GLU A 97 -14.03 10.18 3.90
CA GLU A 97 -14.09 11.57 3.44
C GLU A 97 -13.35 11.74 2.11
N VAL A 98 -12.09 11.32 2.03
CA VAL A 98 -11.27 11.52 0.84
C VAL A 98 -11.85 10.79 -0.37
N SER A 99 -12.34 9.56 -0.17
CA SER A 99 -12.92 8.70 -1.21
C SER A 99 -14.40 8.97 -1.51
N ASN A 100 -15.04 9.94 -0.86
CA ASN A 100 -16.48 10.17 -0.92
C ASN A 100 -17.30 8.91 -0.59
N GLY A 101 -16.84 8.14 0.39
CA GLY A 101 -17.47 6.92 0.91
C GLY A 101 -17.26 5.67 0.05
N VAL A 102 -16.51 5.74 -1.06
CA VAL A 102 -16.23 4.59 -1.93
C VAL A 102 -15.33 3.56 -1.24
N LEU A 103 -14.39 4.03 -0.42
CA LEU A 103 -13.45 3.20 0.33
C LEU A 103 -13.69 3.37 1.84
N SER A 104 -13.29 2.36 2.61
CA SER A 104 -13.27 2.39 4.07
C SER A 104 -12.04 1.68 4.62
N VAL A 105 -11.78 1.84 5.92
CA VAL A 105 -10.74 1.12 6.66
C VAL A 105 -11.38 0.00 7.45
N ASP A 106 -10.83 -1.20 7.31
CA ASP A 106 -11.17 -2.36 8.14
C ASP A 106 -9.90 -2.92 8.79
N TRP A 107 -10.07 -3.70 9.86
CA TRP A 107 -8.96 -4.30 10.56
C TRP A 107 -9.32 -5.65 11.17
N LYS A 108 -8.32 -6.52 11.29
CA LYS A 108 -8.45 -7.80 11.97
C LYS A 108 -7.31 -8.02 12.95
N ALA A 109 -7.68 -8.55 14.11
CA ALA A 109 -6.77 -8.88 15.20
C ALA A 109 -6.50 -10.38 15.22
N PHE A 110 -5.24 -10.74 15.50
CA PHE A 110 -4.79 -12.13 15.60
C PHE A 110 -3.93 -12.30 16.83
N ASP A 111 -4.16 -13.39 17.56
CA ASP A 111 -3.37 -13.72 18.77
C ASP A 111 -2.00 -14.32 18.45
N HIS A 112 -1.81 -14.82 17.22
CA HIS A 112 -0.58 -15.48 16.78
C HIS A 112 -0.09 -14.91 15.44
N LEU A 113 1.22 -14.99 15.19
CA LEU A 113 1.83 -14.45 13.99
C LEU A 113 1.41 -15.25 12.74
N ASP A 114 1.45 -16.58 12.82
CA ASP A 114 1.11 -17.49 11.70
C ASP A 114 -0.25 -17.17 11.05
N PRO A 115 -1.39 -17.15 11.78
CA PRO A 115 -2.67 -16.80 11.17
C PRO A 115 -2.75 -15.34 10.70
N ALA A 116 -2.01 -14.42 11.31
CA ALA A 116 -1.94 -13.03 10.83
C ALA A 116 -1.26 -12.95 9.45
N MET A 117 -0.17 -13.69 9.27
CA MET A 117 0.61 -13.71 8.04
C MET A 117 -0.09 -14.47 6.93
N HIS A 118 -0.79 -15.57 7.24
CA HIS A 118 -1.70 -16.21 6.29
C HIS A 118 -2.80 -15.24 5.83
N PHE A 119 -3.38 -14.46 6.73
CA PHE A 119 -4.35 -13.43 6.35
C PHE A 119 -3.75 -12.32 5.48
N VAL A 120 -2.49 -11.92 5.74
CA VAL A 120 -1.75 -10.99 4.87
C VAL A 120 -1.59 -11.58 3.47
N ALA A 121 -1.19 -12.85 3.35
CA ALA A 121 -1.07 -13.54 2.07
C ALA A 121 -2.40 -13.58 1.31
N ASP A 122 -3.49 -13.91 2.00
CA ASP A 122 -4.84 -13.97 1.41
C ASP A 122 -5.32 -12.60 0.91
N LYS A 123 -5.05 -11.53 1.67
CA LYS A 123 -5.43 -10.16 1.30
C LYS A 123 -4.60 -9.60 0.16
N THR A 124 -3.29 -9.80 0.23
CA THR A 124 -2.36 -9.28 -0.78
C THR A 124 -2.39 -10.11 -2.05
N GLY A 125 -2.73 -11.41 -1.99
CA GLY A 125 -2.59 -12.33 -3.10
C GLY A 125 -1.14 -12.73 -3.41
N VAL A 126 -0.18 -12.33 -2.56
CA VAL A 126 1.26 -12.52 -2.78
C VAL A 126 1.87 -13.28 -1.60
N SER A 127 2.08 -14.58 -1.80
CA SER A 127 2.61 -15.51 -0.78
C SER A 127 4.06 -15.96 -1.00
N ASN A 128 4.69 -15.55 -2.11
CA ASN A 128 6.07 -15.91 -2.47
C ASN A 128 6.83 -14.73 -3.12
N PRO A 129 6.93 -13.57 -2.44
CA PRO A 129 7.57 -12.40 -3.04
C PRO A 129 9.06 -12.60 -3.34
N ASP A 130 9.77 -13.46 -2.59
CA ASP A 130 11.20 -13.75 -2.81
C ASP A 130 11.42 -14.46 -4.15
N GLY A 131 10.53 -15.39 -4.51
CA GLY A 131 10.58 -16.09 -5.80
C GLY A 131 10.08 -15.26 -6.99
N LEU A 132 9.16 -14.32 -6.77
CA LEU A 132 8.61 -13.43 -7.80
C LEU A 132 9.51 -12.21 -8.06
N GLY A 133 10.25 -11.77 -7.04
CA GLY A 133 10.92 -10.47 -7.02
C GLY A 133 9.94 -9.32 -6.71
N GLU A 134 10.49 -8.17 -6.32
CA GLU A 134 9.72 -7.00 -5.86
C GLU A 134 8.75 -6.48 -6.93
N ALA A 135 9.23 -6.33 -8.17
CA ALA A 135 8.47 -5.79 -9.29
C ALA A 135 7.21 -6.59 -9.62
N LEU A 136 7.35 -7.91 -9.77
CA LEU A 136 6.24 -8.78 -10.13
C LEU A 136 5.28 -8.96 -8.95
N SER A 137 5.81 -9.03 -7.73
CA SER A 137 5.00 -9.04 -6.50
C SER A 137 4.12 -7.79 -6.39
N ALA A 138 4.70 -6.63 -6.69
CA ALA A 138 3.98 -5.35 -6.71
C ALA A 138 2.84 -5.33 -7.73
N ALA A 139 3.08 -5.88 -8.93
CA ALA A 139 2.08 -5.94 -9.99
C ALA A 139 0.91 -6.88 -9.65
N LEU A 140 1.18 -7.92 -8.87
CA LEU A 140 0.19 -8.95 -8.54
C LEU A 140 -0.59 -8.68 -7.26
N VAL A 141 -0.25 -7.61 -6.53
CA VAL A 141 -0.92 -7.29 -5.27
C VAL A 141 -2.40 -6.96 -5.50
N GLN A 142 -3.28 -7.56 -4.70
CA GLN A 142 -4.73 -7.33 -4.78
C GLN A 142 -5.19 -6.28 -3.78
N THR A 143 -4.82 -6.43 -2.51
CA THR A 143 -5.15 -5.48 -1.45
C THR A 143 -3.96 -5.40 -0.49
N PRO A 144 -3.10 -4.36 -0.61
CA PRO A 144 -2.05 -4.14 0.36
C PRO A 144 -2.63 -3.95 1.75
N VAL A 145 -1.87 -4.39 2.75
CA VAL A 145 -2.25 -4.24 4.15
C VAL A 145 -1.28 -3.29 4.85
N MET A 146 -1.71 -2.70 5.95
CA MET A 146 -0.89 -1.84 6.79
C MET A 146 -0.60 -2.55 8.10
N LEU A 147 0.69 -2.66 8.43
CA LEU A 147 1.20 -3.24 9.66
C LEU A 147 1.99 -2.19 10.44
N SER A 148 2.13 -2.42 11.75
CA SER A 148 2.83 -1.53 12.67
C SER A 148 4.12 -2.19 13.17
N PHE A 149 5.21 -1.42 13.21
CA PHE A 149 6.55 -1.89 13.55
C PHE A 149 7.22 -0.97 14.57
N THR A 150 8.04 -1.56 15.44
CA THR A 150 8.99 -0.84 16.31
C THR A 150 10.40 -0.88 15.75
N ARG A 151 10.68 -1.81 14.82
CA ARG A 151 11.94 -1.88 14.09
C ARG A 151 11.74 -2.50 12.71
N ILE A 152 12.45 -1.96 11.72
CA ILE A 152 12.61 -2.55 10.39
C ILE A 152 14.08 -2.37 10.02
N GLU A 153 14.76 -3.47 9.70
CA GLU A 153 16.20 -3.50 9.50
C GLU A 153 16.95 -2.84 10.66
N GLU A 154 17.84 -1.91 10.36
CA GLU A 154 18.61 -1.12 11.33
C GLU A 154 17.79 0.05 11.92
N SER A 155 16.64 0.38 11.34
CA SER A 155 15.81 1.51 11.77
C SER A 155 14.92 1.14 12.95
N LYS A 156 15.11 1.82 14.08
CA LYS A 156 14.29 1.69 15.29
C LYS A 156 13.36 2.89 15.46
N TYR A 157 12.11 2.62 15.85
CA TYR A 157 11.04 3.61 16.02
C TYR A 157 10.64 3.66 17.49
N ALA A 158 10.58 4.88 18.06
CA ALA A 158 10.36 5.05 19.50
C ALA A 158 8.97 4.63 19.99
N THR A 159 7.95 4.74 19.13
CA THR A 159 6.56 4.41 19.44
C THR A 159 6.06 3.30 18.52
N THR A 160 5.75 3.65 17.29
CA THR A 160 5.27 2.76 16.25
C THR A 160 5.49 3.42 14.88
N HIS A 161 5.77 2.61 13.88
CA HIS A 161 5.88 3.03 12.49
C HIS A 161 4.97 2.16 11.64
N ILE A 162 4.14 2.79 10.82
CA ILE A 162 3.16 2.08 10.00
C ILE A 162 3.68 2.01 8.58
N VAL A 163 3.61 0.82 8.01
CA VAL A 163 4.15 0.51 6.69
C VAL A 163 3.13 -0.30 5.91
N THR A 164 3.09 -0.06 4.59
CA THR A 164 2.27 -0.85 3.68
C THR A 164 3.02 -2.11 3.27
N VAL A 165 2.33 -3.25 3.32
CA VAL A 165 2.83 -4.58 3.03
C VAL A 165 2.10 -5.12 1.80
N PHE A 166 2.89 -5.50 0.80
CA PHE A 166 2.42 -5.94 -0.51
C PHE A 166 2.44 -7.46 -0.66
N GLY A 167 3.06 -8.17 0.27
CA GLY A 167 3.12 -9.61 0.26
C GLY A 167 3.92 -10.16 1.42
N VAL A 168 3.84 -11.47 1.58
CA VAL A 168 4.56 -12.22 2.62
C VAL A 168 5.12 -13.49 2.03
N GLN A 169 6.36 -13.82 2.36
CA GLN A 169 6.95 -15.12 2.06
C GLN A 169 6.49 -16.11 3.12
N LEU A 170 5.44 -16.86 2.81
CA LEU A 170 5.04 -17.96 3.68
C LEU A 170 6.06 -19.10 3.55
N PRO A 171 6.48 -19.71 4.67
CA PRO A 171 7.28 -20.92 4.62
C PRO A 171 6.46 -22.12 4.13
N ASP A 172 7.14 -23.16 3.66
CA ASP A 172 6.52 -24.39 3.15
C ASP A 172 5.76 -25.20 4.22
N ALA A 173 5.93 -24.85 5.51
CA ALA A 173 5.24 -25.43 6.66
C ALA A 173 4.77 -24.33 7.62
N SER A 174 3.77 -24.63 8.46
CA SER A 174 3.24 -23.70 9.48
C SER A 174 4.36 -23.17 10.37
N MET A 175 4.32 -21.87 10.66
CA MET A 175 5.35 -21.20 11.45
C MET A 175 5.15 -21.49 12.93
N ASP A 176 6.25 -21.81 13.62
CA ASP A 176 6.29 -21.54 15.05
C ASP A 176 6.44 -20.02 15.29
N ASP A 177 6.08 -19.54 16.47
CA ASP A 177 6.14 -18.10 16.81
C ASP A 177 7.59 -17.53 16.80
N SER A 178 8.63 -18.35 16.59
CA SER A 178 10.04 -17.93 16.52
C SER A 178 10.52 -17.67 15.09
N VAL A 179 9.81 -18.17 14.07
CA VAL A 179 10.10 -17.93 12.66
C VAL A 179 9.35 -16.69 12.17
N LYS A 180 10.10 -15.68 11.72
CA LYS A 180 9.53 -14.49 11.07
C LYS A 180 9.52 -14.70 9.56
N PRO A 181 8.36 -14.61 8.88
CA PRO A 181 8.34 -14.67 7.42
C PRO A 181 8.95 -13.39 6.84
N LYS A 182 9.45 -13.46 5.61
CA LYS A 182 9.86 -12.23 4.91
C LYS A 182 8.61 -11.45 4.49
N LEU A 183 8.62 -10.13 4.64
CA LEU A 183 7.56 -9.25 4.16
C LEU A 183 8.08 -8.40 3.01
N LEU A 184 7.26 -8.22 1.97
CA LEU A 184 7.49 -7.17 0.98
C LEU A 184 6.89 -5.86 1.50
N LEU A 185 7.75 -5.01 2.03
CA LEU A 185 7.41 -3.74 2.68
C LEU A 185 7.65 -2.58 1.72
N VAL A 186 6.75 -1.60 1.68
CA VAL A 186 7.01 -0.29 1.07
C VAL A 186 7.21 0.73 2.17
N ASN A 187 8.47 0.91 2.59
CA ASN A 187 8.83 1.79 3.70
C ASN A 187 9.05 3.22 3.21
N SER A 188 8.27 4.16 3.73
CA SER A 188 8.25 5.56 3.30
C SER A 188 9.34 6.45 3.93
N ALA A 189 10.11 5.93 4.90
CA ALA A 189 11.00 6.71 5.76
C ALA A 189 12.44 6.16 5.83
N VAL A 190 13.13 6.06 4.70
CA VAL A 190 14.55 5.66 4.70
C VAL A 190 15.46 6.90 4.72
N LYS A 191 16.20 7.08 5.82
CA LYS A 191 17.22 8.14 5.93
C LYS A 191 18.41 7.81 5.03
N TYR A 192 18.93 8.79 4.29
CA TYR A 192 20.17 8.61 3.53
C TYR A 192 21.34 8.26 4.46
N PRO A 193 22.28 7.39 4.04
CA PRO A 193 23.55 7.20 4.74
C PRO A 193 24.26 8.56 4.88
N GLY A 194 24.58 8.97 6.11
CA GLY A 194 25.27 10.23 6.39
C GLY A 194 24.40 11.38 6.93
N GLY A 195 23.08 11.20 7.08
CA GLY A 195 22.23 12.08 7.88
C GLY A 195 22.13 13.52 7.37
N ALA A 196 21.10 13.79 6.56
CA ALA A 196 20.74 15.09 5.99
C ALA A 196 21.71 15.62 4.92
N LYS A 197 21.18 15.84 3.71
CA LYS A 197 21.78 16.77 2.77
C LYS A 197 21.71 18.15 3.44
N ASN A 198 22.84 18.76 3.78
CA ASN A 198 22.86 20.14 4.31
C ASN A 198 22.38 21.07 3.20
N VAL A 199 21.13 21.53 3.30
CA VAL A 199 20.56 22.49 2.37
C VAL A 199 19.97 23.66 3.18
N CYS A 200 20.24 24.87 2.74
CA CYS A 200 19.96 26.09 3.52
C CYS A 200 18.47 26.46 3.57
N ALA A 201 17.65 25.95 2.65
CA ALA A 201 16.18 26.02 2.67
C ALA A 201 15.54 24.75 2.08
N GLU A 202 14.33 24.41 2.54
CA GLU A 202 13.57 23.20 2.14
C GLU A 202 13.15 23.22 0.65
N GLU A 203 13.05 24.41 0.08
CA GLU A 203 12.74 24.71 -1.32
C GLU A 203 13.92 24.44 -2.30
N ASP A 204 15.15 24.29 -1.79
CA ASP A 204 16.37 24.08 -2.60
C ASP A 204 16.64 22.61 -2.97
N LEU A 205 15.83 21.69 -2.44
CA LEU A 205 15.96 20.26 -2.67
C LEU A 205 15.04 19.84 -3.84
N SER A 206 15.55 19.09 -4.83
CA SER A 206 14.71 18.49 -5.86
C SER A 206 13.86 17.33 -5.28
N ASP A 207 12.72 17.02 -5.89
CA ASP A 207 11.77 16.03 -5.36
C ASP A 207 12.31 14.59 -5.24
N ALA A 208 13.36 14.26 -6.01
CA ALA A 208 14.09 12.98 -5.95
C ALA A 208 15.22 12.98 -4.91
N ASP A 209 15.61 14.16 -4.42
CA ASP A 209 16.75 14.38 -3.52
C ASP A 209 16.37 14.44 -2.03
N LYS A 210 15.08 14.64 -1.73
CA LYS A 210 14.61 14.90 -0.36
C LYS A 210 14.54 13.64 0.49
N TYR A 211 14.15 12.52 -0.11
CA TYR A 211 13.82 11.31 0.64
C TYR A 211 13.75 10.09 -0.31
N ARG A 212 13.86 8.86 0.23
CA ARG A 212 13.66 7.60 -0.50
C ARG A 212 12.57 6.78 0.19
N ALA A 213 11.69 6.17 -0.59
CA ALA A 213 10.98 5.00 -0.14
C ALA A 213 11.51 3.77 -0.89
N ILE A 214 11.55 2.63 -0.20
CA ILE A 214 12.19 1.41 -0.70
C ILE A 214 11.18 0.27 -0.56
N GLY A 215 10.93 -0.43 -1.66
CA GLY A 215 10.36 -1.78 -1.63
C GLY A 215 11.44 -2.72 -1.08
N THR A 216 11.19 -3.41 0.01
CA THR A 216 12.19 -4.30 0.63
C THR A 216 11.54 -5.60 1.01
N ILE A 217 12.17 -6.71 0.62
CA ILE A 217 11.83 -8.05 1.11
C ILE A 217 12.71 -8.35 2.33
N THR A 218 12.11 -8.47 3.52
CA THR A 218 12.87 -8.66 4.77
C THR A 218 12.12 -9.44 5.84
N ASP A 219 12.85 -10.28 6.57
CA ASP A 219 12.43 -10.93 7.83
C ASP A 219 12.96 -10.20 9.08
N ASN A 220 13.75 -9.15 8.88
CA ASN A 220 14.46 -8.44 9.92
C ASN A 220 13.63 -7.26 10.46
N TYR A 221 12.53 -7.56 11.14
CA TYR A 221 11.63 -6.55 11.70
C TYR A 221 11.09 -6.96 13.07
N ASP A 222 10.61 -5.99 13.85
CA ASP A 222 9.84 -6.21 15.07
C ASP A 222 8.49 -5.49 14.96
N MET A 223 7.40 -6.22 15.16
CA MET A 223 6.04 -5.68 15.06
C MET A 223 5.60 -5.02 16.36
N THR A 224 4.80 -3.96 16.24
CA THR A 224 4.10 -3.36 17.38
C THR A 224 2.91 -4.24 17.77
N LEU A 225 2.89 -4.73 19.01
CA LEU A 225 1.73 -5.43 19.58
C LEU A 225 0.80 -4.42 20.27
N PHE A 226 -0.44 -4.29 19.80
CA PHE A 226 -1.39 -3.33 20.37
C PHE A 226 -1.86 -3.80 21.75
N LYS A 227 -1.62 -3.01 22.80
CA LYS A 227 -1.90 -3.39 24.21
C LYS A 227 -1.28 -4.74 24.60
N GLY A 228 -0.17 -5.10 23.95
CA GLY A 228 0.61 -6.31 24.23
C GLY A 228 -0.05 -7.63 23.82
N LYS A 229 -1.12 -7.66 23.01
CA LYS A 229 -1.80 -8.92 22.67
C LYS A 229 -2.00 -9.21 21.17
N PRO A 230 -2.81 -8.50 20.36
CA PRO A 230 -2.94 -8.93 18.97
C PRO A 230 -1.97 -8.28 17.99
N TYR A 231 -1.51 -9.10 17.03
CA TYR A 231 -1.07 -8.64 15.72
C TYR A 231 -2.27 -8.03 15.02
N LEU A 232 -2.14 -6.79 14.57
CA LEU A 232 -3.22 -6.11 13.88
C LEU A 232 -2.90 -5.88 12.43
N VAL A 233 -3.75 -6.40 11.55
CA VAL A 233 -3.70 -6.20 10.11
C VAL A 233 -4.80 -5.21 9.74
N THR A 234 -4.41 -4.03 9.27
CA THR A 234 -5.35 -2.97 8.82
C THR A 234 -5.35 -2.95 7.29
N PHE A 235 -6.48 -2.75 6.63
CA PHE A 235 -6.56 -2.75 5.16
C PHE A 235 -7.69 -1.86 4.66
N ILE A 236 -7.58 -1.41 3.41
CA ILE A 236 -8.62 -0.63 2.74
C ILE A 236 -9.58 -1.58 2.04
N VAL A 237 -10.89 -1.32 2.20
CA VAL A 237 -11.97 -2.08 1.55
C VAL A 237 -12.82 -1.16 0.70
N SER A 238 -13.45 -1.73 -0.33
CA SER A 238 -14.48 -1.04 -1.09
C SER A 238 -15.84 -1.17 -0.40
N ASN A 239 -16.56 -0.05 -0.28
CA ASN A 239 -17.90 0.02 0.31
C ASN A 239 -19.02 -0.29 -0.69
N GLN A 240 -18.71 -0.80 -1.88
CA GLN A 240 -19.73 -1.09 -2.88
C GLN A 240 -20.73 -2.13 -2.34
N LYS A 241 -21.96 -1.65 -2.14
CA LYS A 241 -23.17 -2.45 -1.92
C LYS A 241 -23.65 -3.06 -3.23
#